data_AF-A0A5N6RUW3-F1
#
_entry.id   AF-A0A5N6RUW3-F1
#
_cell.length_a   1.000
_cell.length_b   1.000
_cell.length_c   1.000
_cell.angle_alpha   90.00
_cell.angle_beta   90.00
_cell.angle_gamma   90.00
#
_symmetry.space_group_name_H-M   'P 1'
#
loop_
_entity.id
_entity.type
_entity.pdbx_description
1 polymer ?
#
loop_
_entity_poly.entity_id
_entity_poly.type
_entity_poly.pdbx_seq_one_letter_code
_entity_poly.pdbx_strand_id
1 'polypeptide(L)'
;SVRNKVKRALGKESVSHIEVVDSVEHYYQYLTHESSDAIKKNKHKYDKKDINTINDFDIERYVFLDESQKRSLKNTLLQIVKTKHIVNVIDLMSFLELYGDEYDVDNMNYVQDVISANASSFRLWFEGNYQCGYRARYAQRINSVTGEIVNEE
;
A
#
# COMPACT_ATOMS: atom_id res chain seq x y z
N SER A 1 25.82 18.26 11.27
CA SER A 1 24.54 18.04 11.97
C SER A 1 23.49 19.04 11.45
N VAL A 2 22.24 18.60 11.29
CA VAL A 2 21.09 19.43 10.86
C VAL A 2 20.93 20.66 11.75
N ARG A 3 21.10 20.49 13.07
CA ARG A 3 21.05 21.58 14.07
C ARG A 3 21.95 22.76 13.72
N ASN A 4 23.20 22.47 13.36
CA ASN A 4 24.18 23.52 13.05
C ASN A 4 23.85 24.23 11.73
N LYS A 5 23.24 23.53 10.75
CA LYS A 5 22.80 24.15 9.50
C LYS A 5 21.67 25.15 9.77
N VAL A 6 20.69 24.77 10.59
CA VAL A 6 19.56 25.65 10.94
C VAL A 6 20.03 26.86 11.76
N LYS A 7 20.87 26.65 12.79
CA LYS A 7 21.41 27.75 13.60
C LYS A 7 22.25 28.74 12.80
N ARG A 8 22.92 28.27 11.75
CA ARG A 8 23.69 29.16 10.85
C ARG A 8 22.78 29.99 9.95
N ALA A 9 21.62 29.47 9.56
CA ALA A 9 20.68 30.18 8.69
C ALA A 9 19.76 31.16 9.45
N LEU A 10 19.33 30.78 10.66
CA LEU A 10 18.29 31.50 11.42
C LEU A 10 18.79 32.12 12.74
N GLY A 11 20.04 31.84 13.15
CA GLY A 11 20.63 32.33 14.41
C GLY A 11 20.79 31.26 15.50
N LYS A 12 21.62 31.55 16.52
CA LYS A 12 22.03 30.57 17.54
C LYS A 12 20.87 30.08 18.42
N GLU A 13 19.89 30.95 18.67
CA GLU A 13 18.71 30.70 19.53
C GLU A 13 17.45 30.31 18.74
N SER A 14 17.59 30.00 17.44
CA SER A 14 16.44 29.75 16.57
C SER A 14 15.70 28.42 16.82
N VAL A 15 16.40 27.41 17.35
CA VAL A 15 15.85 26.06 17.58
C VAL A 15 16.37 25.49 18.90
N SER A 16 15.43 25.07 19.75
CA SER A 16 15.69 24.43 21.04
C SER A 16 16.14 22.97 20.87
N HIS A 17 15.28 22.15 20.23
CA HIS A 17 15.43 20.71 20.13
C HIS A 17 15.19 20.20 18.70
N ILE A 18 15.80 19.06 18.35
CA ILE A 18 15.64 18.39 17.05
C ILE A 18 15.52 16.90 17.30
N GLU A 19 14.48 16.30 16.73
CA GLU A 19 14.16 14.88 16.83
C GLU A 19 14.10 14.27 15.44
N VAL A 20 14.40 12.97 15.36
CA VAL A 20 14.06 12.16 14.20
C VAL A 20 12.63 11.69 14.39
N VAL A 21 11.84 11.75 13.33
CA VAL A 21 10.41 11.40 13.36
C VAL A 21 10.21 10.01 12.75
N ASP A 22 9.51 9.15 13.49
CA ASP A 22 9.18 7.78 13.03
C ASP A 22 7.96 7.75 12.10
N SER A 23 6.98 8.63 12.31
CA SER A 23 5.77 8.75 11.48
C SER A 23 5.51 10.21 11.13
N VAL A 24 5.72 10.56 9.86
CA VAL A 24 5.54 11.95 9.38
C VAL A 24 4.07 12.37 9.54
N GLU A 25 3.12 11.47 9.25
CA GLU A 25 1.68 11.71 9.38
C GLU A 25 1.29 12.09 10.82
N HIS A 26 1.75 11.31 11.80
CA HIS A 26 1.43 11.56 13.20
C HIS A 26 1.90 12.94 13.66
N TYR A 27 3.13 13.32 13.31
CA TYR A 27 3.68 14.62 13.71
C TYR A 27 3.07 15.78 12.93
N TYR A 28 2.65 15.56 11.68
CA TYR A 28 1.89 16.54 10.92
C TYR A 28 0.53 16.83 11.58
N GLN A 29 -0.22 15.80 11.97
CA GLN A 29 -1.46 15.95 12.76
C GLN A 29 -1.21 16.56 14.15
N TYR A 30 -0.02 16.36 14.71
CA TYR A 30 0.35 16.97 15.99
C TYR A 30 0.49 18.51 15.90
N LEU A 31 0.78 19.08 14.72
CA LEU A 31 0.86 20.55 14.54
C LEU A 31 -0.47 21.24 14.91
N THR A 32 -1.60 20.61 14.60
CA THR A 32 -2.95 21.10 14.93
C THR A 32 -3.54 20.43 16.16
N HIS A 33 -2.77 19.58 16.84
CA HIS A 33 -3.20 18.73 17.95
C HIS A 33 -4.39 17.80 17.63
N GLU A 34 -4.44 17.30 16.40
CA GLU A 34 -5.42 16.29 15.97
C GLU A 34 -4.89 14.86 16.02
N SER A 35 -3.62 14.67 16.37
CA SER A 35 -3.08 13.33 16.54
C SER A 35 -3.73 12.63 17.74
N SER A 36 -3.75 11.29 17.70
CA SER A 36 -4.41 10.48 18.74
C SER A 36 -3.87 10.75 20.16
N ASP A 37 -2.57 11.01 20.31
CA ASP A 37 -1.95 11.38 21.59
C ASP A 37 -2.37 12.79 22.05
N ALA A 38 -2.39 13.76 21.14
CA ALA A 38 -2.78 15.14 21.48
C ALA A 38 -4.25 15.22 21.92
N ILE A 39 -5.13 14.45 21.27
CA ILE A 39 -6.54 14.30 21.64
C ILE A 39 -6.66 13.65 23.02
N LYS A 40 -5.96 12.53 23.28
CA LYS A 40 -5.95 11.86 24.60
C LYS A 40 -5.48 12.78 25.72
N LYS A 41 -4.55 13.68 25.41
CA LYS A 41 -4.00 14.69 26.35
C LYS A 41 -4.85 15.97 26.42
N ASN A 42 -5.99 16.04 25.74
CA ASN A 42 -6.87 17.22 25.68
C ASN A 42 -6.12 18.52 25.36
N LYS A 43 -5.20 18.49 24.40
CA LYS A 43 -4.46 19.69 23.98
C LYS A 43 -5.37 20.61 23.17
N HIS A 44 -5.08 21.92 23.21
CA HIS A 44 -5.83 22.93 22.44
C HIS A 44 -5.73 22.67 20.93
N LYS A 45 -6.86 22.54 20.24
CA LYS A 45 -6.89 22.32 18.79
C LYS A 45 -6.65 23.62 18.01
N TYR A 46 -5.75 23.60 17.02
CA TYR A 46 -5.52 24.73 16.12
C TYR A 46 -6.21 24.53 14.76
N ASP A 47 -6.43 25.60 14.01
CA ASP A 47 -6.99 25.53 12.65
C ASP A 47 -5.91 25.05 11.66
N LYS A 48 -6.31 24.21 10.71
CA LYS A 48 -5.44 23.69 9.64
C LYS A 48 -5.03 24.78 8.67
N LYS A 49 -5.85 25.83 8.52
CA LYS A 49 -5.59 26.95 7.60
C LYS A 49 -4.34 27.74 7.95
N ASP A 50 -3.90 27.66 9.20
CA ASP A 50 -2.72 28.37 9.68
C ASP A 50 -1.41 27.61 9.39
N ILE A 51 -1.49 26.40 8.83
CA ILE A 51 -0.30 25.63 8.43
C ILE A 51 0.35 26.28 7.21
N ASN A 52 1.61 26.69 7.37
CA ASN A 52 2.43 27.19 6.27
C ASN A 52 3.20 26.05 5.61
N THR A 53 2.85 25.71 4.36
CA THR A 53 3.60 24.76 3.54
C THR A 53 4.77 25.47 2.84
N ILE A 54 5.98 24.90 2.94
CA ILE A 54 7.21 25.48 2.40
C ILE A 54 7.73 24.56 1.30
N ASN A 55 8.18 25.13 0.17
CA ASN A 55 8.73 24.39 -0.98
C ASN A 55 7.80 23.28 -1.49
N ASP A 56 6.51 23.60 -1.65
CA ASP A 56 5.49 22.65 -2.12
C ASP A 56 5.45 21.34 -1.31
N PHE A 57 5.69 21.45 0.00
CA PHE A 57 5.55 20.34 0.91
C PHE A 57 4.12 19.81 0.88
N ASP A 58 3.99 18.51 0.63
CA ASP A 58 2.74 17.78 0.55
C ASP A 58 2.87 16.50 1.38
N ILE A 59 2.03 16.39 2.42
CA ILE A 59 2.10 15.27 3.38
C ILE A 59 1.83 13.94 2.71
N GLU A 60 0.99 13.88 1.68
CA GLU A 60 0.60 12.64 1.01
C GLU A 60 1.81 11.94 0.38
N ARG A 61 2.84 12.69 -0.01
CA ARG A 61 4.10 12.16 -0.56
C ARG A 61 4.98 11.46 0.48
N TYR A 62 4.68 11.62 1.76
CA TYR A 62 5.48 11.09 2.87
C TYR A 62 4.73 10.06 3.71
N VAL A 63 3.46 9.79 3.40
CA VAL A 63 2.70 8.70 3.97
C VAL A 63 2.93 7.46 3.11
N PHE A 64 3.47 6.41 3.71
CA PHE A 64 3.74 5.15 3.04
C PHE A 64 3.18 3.99 3.86
N LEU A 65 2.85 2.91 3.17
CA LEU A 65 2.56 1.65 3.83
C LEU A 65 3.79 1.15 4.60
N ASP A 66 3.56 0.68 5.82
CA ASP A 66 4.57 -0.06 6.57
C ASP A 66 4.83 -1.45 5.94
N GLU A 67 5.88 -2.14 6.40
CA GLU A 67 6.24 -3.47 5.87
C GLU A 67 5.15 -4.53 6.08
N SER A 68 4.39 -4.44 7.17
CA SER A 68 3.29 -5.36 7.46
C SER A 68 2.11 -5.13 6.51
N GLN A 69 1.75 -3.87 6.29
CA GLN A 69 0.71 -3.44 5.36
C GLN A 69 1.07 -3.81 3.92
N LYS A 70 2.32 -3.56 3.48
CA LYS A 70 2.80 -3.99 2.16
C LYS A 70 2.69 -5.50 1.98
N ARG A 71 3.06 -6.28 3.01
CA ARG A 71 2.95 -7.74 2.99
C ARG A 71 1.50 -8.19 2.93
N SER A 72 0.61 -7.55 3.69
CA SER A 72 -0.83 -7.82 3.67
C SER A 72 -1.42 -7.56 2.28
N LEU A 73 -1.18 -6.36 1.74
CA LEU A 73 -1.64 -5.96 0.41
C LEU A 73 -1.10 -6.92 -0.68
N LYS A 74 0.19 -7.28 -0.63
CA LYS A 74 0.76 -8.28 -1.53
C LYS A 74 -0.02 -9.60 -1.50
N ASN A 75 -0.31 -10.11 -0.31
CA ASN A 75 -1.02 -11.38 -0.16
C ASN A 75 -2.45 -11.28 -0.72
N THR A 76 -3.16 -10.18 -0.44
CA THR A 76 -4.49 -9.90 -1.00
C THR A 76 -4.45 -9.89 -2.53
N LEU A 77 -3.50 -9.14 -3.12
CA LEU A 77 -3.34 -9.05 -4.57
C LEU A 77 -3.03 -10.41 -5.20
N LEU A 78 -2.12 -11.20 -4.63
CA LEU A 78 -1.82 -12.54 -5.16
C LEU A 78 -3.04 -13.47 -5.05
N GLN A 79 -3.81 -13.37 -3.96
CA GLN A 79 -5.04 -14.14 -3.80
C GLN A 79 -6.11 -13.76 -4.84
N ILE A 80 -6.25 -12.47 -5.17
CA ILE A 80 -7.10 -11.99 -6.26
C ILE A 80 -6.63 -12.59 -7.58
N VAL A 81 -5.32 -12.50 -7.88
CA VAL A 81 -4.73 -13.05 -9.10
C VAL A 81 -5.11 -14.52 -9.25
N LYS A 82 -4.90 -15.34 -8.23
CA LYS A 82 -5.26 -16.76 -8.25
C LYS A 82 -6.76 -16.99 -8.41
N THR A 83 -7.59 -16.34 -7.58
CA THR A 83 -9.03 -16.63 -7.52
C THR A 83 -9.77 -16.18 -8.77
N LYS A 84 -9.36 -15.06 -9.36
CA LYS A 84 -9.95 -14.50 -10.59
C LYS A 84 -9.24 -14.95 -11.86
N HIS A 85 -8.29 -15.88 -11.76
CA HIS A 85 -7.52 -16.41 -12.89
C HIS A 85 -6.87 -15.32 -13.76
N ILE A 86 -6.33 -14.29 -13.11
CA ILE A 86 -5.68 -13.18 -13.79
C ILE A 86 -4.31 -13.63 -14.28
N VAL A 87 -4.00 -13.37 -15.55
CA VAL A 87 -2.80 -13.91 -16.22
C VAL A 87 -1.74 -12.86 -16.52
N ASN A 88 -2.02 -11.58 -16.26
CA ASN A 88 -1.05 -10.50 -16.46
C ASN A 88 -1.39 -9.28 -15.59
N VAL A 89 -0.48 -8.32 -15.55
CA VAL A 89 -0.62 -7.11 -14.73
C VAL A 89 -1.68 -6.14 -15.26
N ILE A 90 -1.88 -6.05 -16.58
CA ILE A 90 -2.89 -5.16 -17.17
C ILE A 90 -4.29 -5.58 -16.71
N ASP A 91 -4.58 -6.88 -16.81
CA ASP A 91 -5.84 -7.46 -16.34
C ASP A 91 -6.02 -7.26 -14.82
N LEU A 92 -4.94 -7.36 -14.03
CA LEU A 92 -5.00 -7.08 -12.59
C LEU A 92 -5.39 -5.63 -12.33
N MET A 93 -4.75 -4.67 -13.01
CA MET A 93 -5.04 -3.25 -12.83
C MET A 93 -6.48 -2.93 -13.24
N SER A 94 -6.92 -3.41 -14.41
CA SER A 94 -8.31 -3.23 -14.87
C SER A 94 -9.34 -3.89 -13.95
N PHE A 95 -9.01 -5.05 -13.36
CA PHE A 95 -9.87 -5.67 -12.35
C PHE A 95 -10.00 -4.81 -11.10
N LEU A 96 -8.89 -4.26 -10.60
CA LEU A 96 -8.89 -3.43 -9.39
C LEU A 96 -9.55 -2.06 -9.62
N GLU A 97 -9.47 -1.49 -10.82
CA GLU A 97 -10.21 -0.26 -11.16
C GLU A 97 -11.73 -0.44 -11.07
N LEU A 98 -12.24 -1.65 -11.30
CA LEU A 98 -13.67 -1.95 -11.28
C LEU A 98 -14.15 -2.50 -9.93
N TYR A 99 -13.31 -3.29 -9.26
CA TYR A 99 -13.72 -4.08 -8.10
C TYR A 99 -12.80 -3.91 -6.88
N GLY A 100 -11.80 -3.02 -6.93
CA GLY A 100 -10.79 -2.86 -5.87
C GLY A 100 -11.38 -2.55 -4.49
N ASP A 101 -12.43 -1.73 -4.45
CA ASP A 101 -13.16 -1.37 -3.22
C ASP A 101 -13.75 -2.59 -2.50
N GLU A 102 -14.15 -3.65 -3.23
CA GLU A 102 -14.68 -4.89 -2.65
C GLU A 102 -13.59 -5.71 -1.90
N TYR A 103 -12.32 -5.38 -2.12
CA TYR A 103 -11.16 -6.08 -1.57
C TYR A 103 -10.33 -5.20 -0.61
N ASP A 104 -10.88 -4.07 -0.16
CA ASP A 104 -10.17 -3.05 0.63
C ASP A 104 -8.89 -2.55 -0.08
N VAL A 105 -8.95 -2.42 -1.41
CA VAL A 105 -7.86 -1.89 -2.26
C VAL A 105 -8.33 -0.59 -2.91
N ASP A 106 -8.14 0.52 -2.21
CA ASP A 106 -8.59 1.86 -2.59
C ASP A 106 -7.48 2.74 -3.21
N ASN A 107 -6.22 2.44 -2.92
CA ASN A 107 -5.08 3.25 -3.37
C ASN A 107 -4.23 2.54 -4.43
N MET A 108 -4.42 2.95 -5.69
CA MET A 108 -3.71 2.36 -6.83
C MET A 108 -2.20 2.64 -6.83
N ASN A 109 -1.72 3.71 -6.18
CA ASN A 109 -0.30 3.97 -6.05
C ASN A 109 0.36 2.92 -5.14
N TYR A 110 -0.28 2.57 -4.03
CA TYR A 110 0.20 1.49 -3.16
C TYR A 110 0.20 0.13 -3.86
N VAL A 111 -0.79 -0.14 -4.71
CA VAL A 111 -0.80 -1.33 -5.56
C VAL A 111 0.42 -1.36 -6.49
N GLN A 112 0.68 -0.26 -7.20
CA GLN A 112 1.82 -0.16 -8.11
C GLN A 112 3.15 -0.33 -7.37
N ASP A 113 3.31 0.28 -6.19
CA ASP A 113 4.50 0.15 -5.36
C ASP A 113 4.71 -1.31 -4.93
N VAL A 114 3.67 -1.98 -4.46
CA VAL A 114 3.73 -3.37 -4.01
C VAL A 114 4.04 -4.33 -5.17
N ILE A 115 3.40 -4.14 -6.33
CA ILE A 115 3.66 -4.96 -7.52
C ILE A 115 5.10 -4.76 -7.99
N SER A 116 5.55 -3.51 -8.12
CA SER A 116 6.89 -3.18 -8.62
C SER A 116 7.98 -3.74 -7.71
N ALA A 117 7.82 -3.63 -6.39
CA ALA A 117 8.74 -4.21 -5.41
C ALA A 117 8.77 -5.75 -5.42
N ASN A 118 7.71 -6.40 -5.93
CA ASN A 118 7.53 -7.86 -5.91
C ASN A 118 7.31 -8.47 -7.29
N ALA A 119 7.83 -7.85 -8.35
CA ALA A 119 7.52 -8.19 -9.74
C ALA A 119 7.74 -9.68 -10.06
N SER A 120 8.81 -10.29 -9.55
CA SER A 120 9.09 -11.72 -9.73
C SER A 120 8.02 -12.64 -9.10
N SER A 121 7.48 -12.28 -7.93
CA SER A 121 6.39 -13.04 -7.30
C SER A 121 5.13 -12.98 -8.17
N PHE A 122 4.74 -11.78 -8.61
CA PHE A 122 3.56 -11.61 -9.46
C PHE A 122 3.71 -12.34 -10.80
N ARG A 123 4.87 -12.25 -11.43
CA ARG A 123 5.19 -12.99 -12.66
C ARG A 123 4.98 -14.49 -12.51
N LEU A 124 5.46 -15.10 -11.42
CA LEU A 124 5.27 -16.54 -11.18
C LEU A 124 3.79 -16.93 -11.06
N TRP A 125 2.97 -16.08 -10.43
CA TRP A 125 1.54 -16.34 -10.28
C TRP A 125 0.78 -16.15 -11.59
N PHE A 126 1.12 -15.11 -12.36
CA PHE A 126 0.59 -14.88 -13.70
C PHE A 126 0.92 -16.03 -14.65
N GLU A 127 2.19 -16.46 -14.69
CA GLU A 127 2.63 -17.61 -15.48
C GLU A 127 1.95 -18.90 -15.00
N GLY A 128 1.81 -19.08 -13.69
CA GLY A 128 1.08 -20.20 -13.10
C GLY A 128 -0.38 -20.24 -13.55
N ASN A 129 -1.10 -19.12 -13.45
CA ASN A 129 -2.49 -19.03 -13.91
C ASN A 129 -2.64 -19.24 -15.41
N TYR A 130 -1.75 -18.64 -16.21
CA TYR A 130 -1.70 -18.84 -17.65
C TYR A 130 -1.54 -20.34 -17.96
N GLN A 131 -0.58 -21.01 -17.32
CA GLN A 131 -0.36 -22.45 -17.48
C GLN A 131 -1.51 -23.29 -16.95
N CYS A 132 -2.16 -22.93 -15.84
CA CYS A 132 -3.34 -23.61 -15.32
C CYS A 132 -4.50 -23.58 -16.33
N GLY A 133 -4.65 -22.50 -17.10
CA GLY A 133 -5.58 -22.43 -18.23
C GLY A 133 -5.33 -23.49 -19.31
N TYR A 134 -4.11 -24.04 -19.41
CA TYR A 134 -3.74 -25.07 -20.38
C TYR A 134 -3.49 -26.46 -19.78
N ARG A 135 -3.10 -26.57 -18.50
CA ARG A 135 -2.48 -27.80 -17.95
C ARG A 135 -2.86 -28.17 -16.53
N ALA A 136 -3.52 -27.32 -15.74
CA ALA A 136 -3.85 -27.66 -14.35
C ALA A 136 -5.18 -27.07 -13.87
N ARG A 137 -6.26 -27.83 -14.10
CA ARG A 137 -7.36 -27.94 -13.14
C ARG A 137 -6.97 -29.06 -12.19
N TYR A 138 -6.66 -28.82 -10.93
CA TYR A 138 -6.44 -29.89 -9.95
C TYR A 138 -7.72 -30.70 -9.61
N ALA A 139 -8.78 -30.61 -10.43
CA ALA A 139 -10.09 -31.22 -10.25
C ALA A 139 -10.71 -31.80 -11.54
N GLN A 140 -9.98 -32.02 -12.63
CA GLN A 140 -10.55 -32.85 -13.70
C GLN A 140 -10.31 -34.32 -13.37
N ARG A 141 -11.26 -34.96 -12.67
CA ARG A 141 -11.33 -36.42 -12.67
C ARG A 141 -11.77 -36.85 -14.06
N ILE A 142 -10.92 -37.58 -14.77
CA ILE A 142 -11.29 -38.20 -16.04
C ILE A 142 -11.89 -39.56 -15.69
N ASN A 143 -13.13 -39.81 -16.13
CA ASN A 143 -13.75 -41.12 -15.96
C ASN A 143 -12.94 -42.17 -16.74
N SER A 144 -12.43 -43.20 -16.06
CA SER A 144 -11.54 -44.21 -16.67
C SER A 144 -12.21 -45.10 -17.71
N VAL A 145 -13.55 -45.12 -17.74
CA VAL A 145 -14.35 -45.92 -18.68
C VAL A 145 -14.82 -45.09 -19.87
N THR A 146 -15.21 -43.82 -19.64
CA THR A 146 -15.82 -42.97 -20.68
C THR A 146 -14.89 -41.91 -21.26
N GLY A 147 -13.79 -41.56 -20.56
CA GLY A 147 -12.86 -40.52 -20.98
C GLY A 147 -13.37 -39.08 -20.78
N GLU A 148 -14.54 -38.90 -20.17
CA GLU A 148 -15.16 -37.60 -19.94
C GLU A 148 -14.62 -36.90 -18.67
N ILE A 149 -14.69 -35.58 -18.66
CA ILE A 149 -14.34 -34.74 -17.51
C ILE A 149 -15.50 -34.75 -16.51
N VAL A 150 -15.27 -35.26 -15.31
CA VAL A 150 -16.21 -35.14 -14.18
C VAL A 150 -16.09 -33.72 -13.63
N ASN A 151 -17.11 -32.89 -13.84
CA ASN A 151 -17.26 -31.63 -13.12
C ASN A 151 -18.01 -31.95 -11.81
N GLU A 152 -17.37 -31.78 -10.65
CA GLU A 152 -18.11 -31.75 -9.37
C GLU A 152 -18.86 -30.41 -9.28
N GLU A 153 -20.15 -30.45 -8.94
CA GLU A 153 -21.01 -29.28 -8.69
C GLU A 153 -20.46 -28.36 -7.58
#